data_AF-A0A6A4J9U8-F1
#
_entry.id   AF-A0A6A4J9U8-F1
#
_cell.length_a   1.000
_cell.length_b   1.000
_cell.length_c   1.000
_cell.angle_alpha   90.00
_cell.angle_beta   90.00
_cell.angle_gamma   90.00
#
_symmetry.space_group_name_H-M   'P 1'
#
loop_
_entity.id
_entity.type
_entity.pdbx_description
1 polymer ?
#
loop_
_entity_poly.entity_id
_entity_poly.type
_entity_poly.pdbx_seq_one_letter_code
_entity_poly.pdbx_strand_id
1 'polypeptide(L)'
;MYTCKVMDGGLGPKFEIVTDTDLDVPIVSTSIDSRHSMLLSLINRCLGMEIVNTKGRGADFFGISHPTIHHLIQASPGVRKCKGYVWTKFEVNPSYEYTPDDEASLSYTALLRSISFSKSHMDPGIKAEPPSGEYHEDHTAALRSLLMS
;
A
#
# COMPACT_ATOMS: atom_id res chain seq x y z
N MET A 1 6.89 3.57 7.45
CA MET A 1 6.66 2.35 6.65
C MET A 1 5.36 1.72 7.16
N TYR A 2 4.83 0.70 6.48
CA TYR A 2 3.62 0.00 6.93
C TYR A 2 3.96 -1.43 7.34
N THR A 3 3.47 -1.83 8.51
CA THR A 3 3.54 -3.20 9.00
C THR A 3 2.18 -3.86 8.82
N CYS A 4 2.14 -4.92 8.01
CA CYS A 4 0.95 -5.73 7.78
C CYS A 4 0.96 -6.98 8.66
N LYS A 5 -0.16 -7.30 9.32
CA LYS A 5 -0.28 -8.54 10.13
C LYS A 5 -1.55 -9.30 9.79
N VAL A 6 -1.47 -10.63 9.87
CA VAL A 6 -2.62 -11.53 9.87
C VAL A 6 -2.75 -12.08 11.29
N MET A 7 -3.90 -11.86 11.91
CA MET A 7 -4.21 -12.21 13.29
C MET A 7 -5.38 -13.20 13.34
N ASP A 8 -5.46 -13.94 14.44
CA ASP A 8 -6.64 -14.76 14.73
C ASP A 8 -7.85 -13.88 15.05
N GLY A 9 -8.93 -14.04 14.30
CA GLY A 9 -10.20 -13.35 14.48
C GLY A 9 -11.33 -14.24 15.00
N GLY A 10 -11.05 -15.48 15.39
CA GLY A 10 -12.04 -16.48 15.80
C GLY A 10 -12.62 -17.24 14.60
N LEU A 11 -13.70 -16.72 14.00
CA LEU A 11 -14.36 -17.38 12.86
C LEU A 11 -13.56 -17.29 11.56
N GLY A 12 -12.61 -16.37 11.48
CA GLY A 12 -11.76 -16.13 10.32
C GLY A 12 -10.61 -15.18 10.65
N PRO A 13 -9.70 -14.92 9.70
CA PRO A 13 -8.56 -14.04 9.95
C PRO A 13 -8.99 -12.59 10.13
N LYS A 14 -8.25 -11.87 10.97
CA LYS A 14 -8.24 -10.40 11.01
C LYS A 14 -6.96 -9.92 10.36
N PHE A 15 -7.08 -8.96 9.46
CA PHE A 15 -5.90 -8.32 8.89
C PHE A 15 -5.55 -7.10 9.76
N GLU A 16 -4.35 -6.55 9.68
CA GLU A 16 -3.98 -5.32 10.40
C GLU A 16 -2.99 -4.56 9.54
N ILE A 17 -3.15 -3.25 9.43
CA ILE A 17 -2.15 -2.35 8.85
C ILE A 17 -1.83 -1.31 9.92
N VAL A 18 -0.57 -1.25 10.31
CA VAL A 18 -0.04 -0.29 11.29
C VAL A 18 1.03 0.55 10.61
N THR A 19 1.08 1.85 10.92
CA THR A 19 2.19 2.71 10.52
C THR A 19 3.23 2.76 11.64
N ASP A 20 4.50 2.91 11.28
CA ASP A 20 5.57 3.06 12.30
C ASP A 20 5.59 4.44 12.97
N THR A 21 4.64 5.33 12.63
CA THR A 21 4.61 6.73 13.06
C THR A 21 3.43 7.02 13.99
N ASP A 22 3.04 6.06 14.83
CA ASP A 22 1.99 6.17 15.84
C ASP A 22 0.69 6.81 15.31
N LEU A 23 0.06 6.16 14.33
CA LEU A 23 -1.40 6.29 14.24
C LEU A 23 -1.97 5.49 15.41
N ASP A 24 -2.55 6.16 16.40
CA ASP A 24 -3.17 5.55 17.60
C ASP A 24 -4.22 4.48 17.29
N VAL A 25 -4.65 4.36 16.02
CA VAL A 25 -5.68 3.42 15.59
C VAL A 25 -5.17 2.53 14.45
N PRO A 26 -4.92 1.23 14.72
CA PRO A 26 -4.66 0.27 13.65
C PRO A 26 -5.90 0.15 12.76
N ILE A 27 -5.67 0.08 11.45
CA ILE A 27 -6.73 -0.21 10.49
C ILE A 27 -7.06 -1.70 10.66
N VAL A 28 -8.30 -2.09 11.06
CA VAL A 28 -8.80 -3.48 11.33
C VAL A 28 -10.14 -3.82 10.57
N SER A 29 -10.46 -5.09 10.25
CA SER A 29 -11.36 -5.64 9.17
C SER A 29 -11.07 -7.14 8.91
N THR A 30 -12.02 -7.84 8.33
CA THR A 30 -12.00 -9.29 8.03
C THR A 30 -11.65 -9.63 6.56
N SER A 31 -11.50 -8.63 5.69
CA SER A 31 -11.09 -8.82 4.29
C SER A 31 -9.82 -8.05 3.98
N ILE A 32 -8.83 -8.73 3.38
CA ILE A 32 -7.54 -8.16 3.03
C ILE A 32 -7.65 -7.09 1.94
N ASP A 33 -8.53 -7.30 0.95
CA ASP A 33 -8.75 -6.34 -0.14
C ASP A 33 -9.52 -5.12 0.35
N SER A 34 -10.56 -5.33 1.15
CA SER A 34 -11.30 -4.24 1.80
C SER A 34 -10.37 -3.34 2.61
N ARG A 35 -9.31 -3.91 3.18
CA ARG A 35 -8.32 -3.17 3.96
C ARG A 35 -7.38 -2.33 3.16
N HIS A 36 -6.87 -2.91 2.09
CA HIS A 36 -6.07 -2.15 1.17
C HIS A 36 -6.89 -1.02 0.55
N SER A 37 -8.14 -1.28 0.15
CA SER A 37 -9.08 -0.24 -0.30
C SER A 37 -9.27 0.87 0.72
N MET A 38 -9.49 0.53 2.00
CA MET A 38 -9.68 1.54 3.05
C MET A 38 -8.44 2.42 3.23
N LEU A 39 -7.23 1.85 3.20
CA LEU A 39 -5.99 2.61 3.23
C LEU A 39 -5.90 3.61 2.06
N LEU A 40 -6.18 3.16 0.84
CA LEU A 40 -6.15 3.99 -0.36
C LEU A 40 -7.21 5.12 -0.30
N SER A 41 -8.40 4.82 0.21
CA SER A 41 -9.43 5.83 0.44
C SER A 41 -9.00 6.88 1.48
N LEU A 42 -8.31 6.47 2.55
CA LEU A 42 -7.76 7.39 3.54
C LEU A 42 -6.71 8.31 2.92
N ILE A 43 -5.83 7.77 2.06
CA ILE A 43 -4.83 8.57 1.32
C ILE A 43 -5.51 9.63 0.44
N ASN A 44 -6.48 9.24 -0.40
CA ASN A 44 -7.23 10.18 -1.24
C ASN A 44 -7.96 11.24 -0.40
N ARG A 45 -8.56 10.83 0.73
CA ARG A 45 -9.26 11.74 1.64
C ARG A 45 -8.32 12.77 2.26
N CYS A 46 -7.15 12.34 2.75
CA CYS A 46 -6.14 13.25 3.28
C CYS A 46 -5.69 14.24 2.21
N LEU A 47 -5.44 13.76 0.99
CA LEU A 47 -5.02 14.62 -0.13
C LEU A 47 -6.13 15.51 -0.70
N GLY A 48 -7.39 15.31 -0.29
CA GLY A 48 -8.54 16.04 -0.81
C GLY A 48 -8.88 15.77 -2.28
N MET A 49 -8.30 14.72 -2.87
CA MET A 49 -8.45 14.40 -4.29
C MET A 49 -8.20 12.92 -4.57
N GLU A 50 -8.81 12.42 -5.65
CA GLU A 50 -8.70 11.02 -6.06
C GLU A 50 -7.40 10.79 -6.87
N ILE A 51 -6.29 10.56 -6.17
CA ILE A 51 -4.96 10.33 -6.78
C ILE A 51 -4.76 8.87 -7.18
N VAL A 52 -5.29 7.94 -6.37
CA VAL A 52 -5.10 6.50 -6.57
C VAL A 52 -6.42 5.77 -6.69
N ASN A 53 -6.44 4.76 -7.57
CA ASN A 53 -7.55 3.82 -7.62
C ASN A 53 -7.64 3.07 -6.28
N THR A 54 -8.85 2.96 -5.73
CA THR A 54 -9.12 2.31 -4.44
C THR A 54 -9.45 0.81 -4.57
N LYS A 55 -9.32 0.22 -5.75
CA LYS A 55 -9.48 -1.23 -5.95
C LYS A 55 -8.51 -2.01 -5.06
N GLY A 56 -9.07 -2.87 -4.22
CA GLY A 56 -8.30 -3.68 -3.28
C GLY A 56 -7.35 -4.63 -3.99
N ARG A 57 -6.07 -4.52 -3.63
CA ARG A 57 -4.97 -5.45 -3.96
C ARG A 57 -4.27 -5.93 -2.69
N GLY A 58 -5.05 -6.40 -1.72
CA GLY A 58 -4.57 -6.67 -0.37
C GLY A 58 -3.53 -7.79 -0.33
N ALA A 59 -3.71 -8.83 -1.16
CA ALA A 59 -2.76 -9.93 -1.24
C ALA A 59 -1.35 -9.47 -1.68
N ASP A 60 -1.30 -8.53 -2.62
CA ASP A 60 -0.05 -7.93 -3.11
C ASP A 60 0.56 -6.98 -2.09
N PHE A 61 -0.26 -6.12 -1.48
CA PHE A 61 0.19 -5.17 -0.46
C PHE A 61 0.73 -5.87 0.80
N PHE A 62 0.11 -6.97 1.22
CA PHE A 62 0.57 -7.79 2.35
C PHE A 62 1.73 -8.72 1.96
N GLY A 63 2.08 -8.81 0.68
CA GLY A 63 3.14 -9.68 0.17
C GLY A 63 2.79 -11.17 0.13
N ILE A 64 1.55 -11.57 0.44
CA ILE A 64 1.14 -12.99 0.45
C ILE A 64 0.98 -13.58 -0.96
N SER A 65 0.79 -12.73 -1.98
CA SER A 65 0.82 -13.15 -3.37
C SER A 65 2.25 -13.38 -3.89
N HIS A 66 3.28 -12.95 -3.15
CA HIS A 66 4.67 -13.14 -3.54
C HIS A 66 4.99 -14.64 -3.62
N PRO A 67 5.50 -15.16 -4.76
CA PRO A 67 5.68 -16.60 -4.99
C PRO A 67 6.46 -17.32 -3.87
N THR A 68 7.51 -16.69 -3.36
CA THR A 68 8.30 -17.22 -2.24
C THR A 68 7.47 -17.32 -0.94
N ILE A 69 6.71 -16.27 -0.59
CA ILE A 69 5.86 -16.27 0.61
C ILE A 69 4.76 -17.31 0.47
N HIS A 70 4.11 -17.37 -0.69
CA HIS A 70 3.10 -18.38 -0.99
C HIS A 70 3.66 -19.80 -0.85
N HIS A 71 4.85 -20.07 -1.37
CA HIS A 71 5.53 -21.36 -1.22
C HIS A 71 5.84 -21.71 0.23
N LEU A 72 6.30 -20.74 1.03
CA LEU A 72 6.57 -20.93 2.45
C LEU A 72 5.29 -21.24 3.25
N ILE A 73 4.19 -20.56 2.94
CA ILE A 73 2.86 -20.86 3.51
C ILE A 73 2.45 -22.29 3.14
N GLN A 74 2.63 -22.69 1.88
CA GLN A 74 2.34 -24.06 1.43
C GLN A 74 3.22 -25.12 2.10
N ALA A 75 4.43 -24.78 2.52
CA ALA A 75 5.32 -25.69 3.24
C ALA A 75 5.00 -25.79 4.74
N SER A 76 4.11 -24.94 5.26
CA SER A 76 3.86 -24.82 6.69
C SER A 76 3.09 -26.03 7.27
N PRO A 77 3.37 -26.41 8.53
CA PRO A 77 2.62 -27.47 9.20
C PRO A 77 1.12 -27.17 9.23
N GLY A 78 0.30 -28.19 8.93
CA GLY A 78 -1.15 -28.07 9.01
C GLY A 78 -1.84 -27.56 7.74
N VAL A 79 -1.13 -27.08 6.72
CA VAL A 79 -1.77 -26.63 5.46
C VAL A 79 -2.62 -27.72 4.80
N ARG A 80 -2.24 -28.99 4.96
CA ARG A 80 -3.00 -30.15 4.45
C ARG A 80 -4.40 -30.28 5.07
N LYS A 81 -4.66 -29.60 6.20
CA LYS A 81 -5.98 -29.54 6.84
C LYS A 81 -6.89 -28.47 6.20
N CYS A 82 -6.33 -27.54 5.43
CA CYS A 82 -7.07 -26.49 4.74
C CYS A 82 -7.75 -27.06 3.48
N LYS A 83 -8.98 -27.57 3.62
CA LYS A 83 -9.71 -28.24 2.54
C LYS A 83 -9.92 -27.39 1.28
N GLY A 84 -9.97 -26.06 1.42
CA GLY A 84 -10.13 -25.13 0.31
C GLY A 84 -8.81 -24.60 -0.28
N TYR A 85 -7.66 -25.08 0.20
CA TYR A 85 -6.36 -24.60 -0.27
C TYR A 85 -6.04 -25.11 -1.68
N VAL A 86 -5.69 -24.18 -2.57
CA VAL A 86 -5.30 -24.48 -3.95
C VAL A 86 -3.78 -24.62 -4.02
N TRP A 87 -3.31 -25.82 -4.36
CA TRP A 87 -1.88 -26.12 -4.46
C TRP A 87 -1.28 -25.53 -5.72
N THR A 88 -0.15 -24.83 -5.59
CA THR A 88 0.60 -24.30 -6.71
C THR A 88 2.01 -24.90 -6.75
N LYS A 89 2.57 -24.95 -7.97
CA LYS A 89 3.99 -25.27 -8.16
C LYS A 89 4.79 -23.99 -7.94
N PHE A 90 5.89 -24.10 -7.20
CA PHE A 90 6.83 -23.01 -7.07
C PHE A 90 7.77 -23.04 -8.27
N GLU A 91 7.77 -21.96 -9.04
CA GLU A 91 8.67 -21.75 -10.16
C GLU A 91 9.50 -20.50 -9.84
N VAL A 92 10.81 -20.70 -9.68
CA VAL A 92 11.75 -19.58 -9.61
C VAL A 92 11.93 -19.10 -11.03
N ASN A 93 11.22 -18.05 -11.41
CA ASN A 93 11.59 -17.32 -12.60
C ASN A 93 12.76 -16.39 -12.20
N PRO A 94 13.98 -16.60 -12.73
CA PRO A 94 15.14 -15.74 -12.41
C PRO A 94 14.97 -14.30 -12.90
N SER A 95 13.98 -14.04 -13.76
CA SER A 95 13.54 -12.72 -14.20
C SER A 95 12.30 -12.20 -13.46
N TYR A 96 11.79 -12.92 -12.45
CA TYR A 96 10.73 -12.41 -11.59
C TYR A 96 11.32 -11.40 -10.62
N GLU A 97 11.43 -10.18 -11.10
CA GLU A 97 11.57 -9.01 -10.27
C GLU A 97 10.13 -8.58 -9.92
N TYR A 98 9.73 -8.76 -8.65
CA TYR A 98 8.49 -8.17 -8.18
C TYR A 98 8.67 -6.65 -8.17
N THR A 99 8.32 -6.00 -9.28
CA THR A 99 8.34 -4.55 -9.43
C THR A 99 6.90 -4.04 -9.33
N PRO A 100 6.41 -3.70 -8.12
CA PRO A 100 5.18 -2.93 -7.99
C PRO A 100 5.37 -1.47 -8.47
N ASP A 101 6.50 -1.15 -9.10
CA ASP A 101 7.08 0.18 -9.26
C ASP A 101 6.21 1.18 -10.00
N ASP A 102 5.26 0.73 -10.82
CA ASP A 102 4.40 1.61 -11.62
C ASP A 102 2.98 1.79 -11.08
N GLU A 103 2.55 1.02 -10.08
CA GLU A 103 1.20 1.18 -9.53
C GLU A 103 1.20 1.98 -8.23
N ALA A 104 0.55 3.15 -8.26
CA ALA A 104 0.45 4.06 -7.12
C ALA A 104 -0.28 3.46 -5.90
N SER A 105 -1.04 2.37 -6.08
CA SER A 105 -1.67 1.64 -4.97
C SER A 105 -0.68 0.77 -4.19
N LEU A 106 0.44 0.36 -4.80
CA LEU A 106 1.40 -0.58 -4.21
C LEU A 106 2.81 0.00 -4.06
N SER A 107 3.13 1.09 -4.77
CA SER A 107 4.43 1.73 -4.80
C SER A 107 4.38 3.17 -4.28
N TYR A 108 5.25 3.46 -3.31
CA TYR A 108 5.42 4.81 -2.78
C TYR A 108 5.94 5.79 -3.84
N THR A 109 6.87 5.37 -4.69
CA THR A 109 7.44 6.23 -5.75
C THR A 109 6.39 6.54 -6.81
N ALA A 110 5.57 5.55 -7.20
CA ALA A 110 4.45 5.76 -8.10
C ALA A 110 3.39 6.69 -7.49
N LEU A 111 3.07 6.52 -6.20
CA LEU A 111 2.16 7.41 -5.49
C LEU A 111 2.65 8.86 -5.50
N LEU A 112 3.92 9.10 -5.16
CA LEU A 112 4.51 10.45 -5.20
C LEU A 112 4.44 11.06 -6.60
N ARG A 113 4.72 10.27 -7.64
CA ARG A 113 4.60 10.70 -9.04
C ARG A 113 3.18 11.15 -9.36
N SER A 114 2.17 10.37 -8.97
CA SER A 114 0.75 10.71 -9.17
C SER A 114 0.33 11.97 -8.41
N ILE A 115 0.82 12.16 -7.18
CA ILE A 115 0.58 13.37 -6.38
C ILE A 115 1.18 14.60 -7.10
N SER A 116 2.45 14.54 -7.48
CA SER A 116 3.16 15.64 -8.15
C SER A 116 2.51 16.01 -9.49
N PHE A 117 2.15 15.00 -10.30
CA PHE A 117 1.44 15.21 -11.56
C PHE A 117 0.10 15.94 -11.33
N SER A 118 -0.67 15.48 -10.35
CA SER A 118 -1.99 16.05 -10.08
C SER A 118 -1.90 17.49 -9.55
N LYS A 119 -0.89 17.82 -8.74
CA LYS A 119 -0.63 19.20 -8.30
C LYS A 119 -0.27 20.13 -9.46
N SER A 120 0.56 19.68 -10.40
CA SER A 120 0.96 20.48 -11.57
C SER A 120 -0.20 20.78 -12.53
N HIS A 121 -1.24 19.94 -12.54
CA HIS A 121 -2.43 20.15 -13.37
C HIS A 121 -3.45 21.10 -12.69
N MET A 122 -3.37 21.30 -11.37
CA MET A 122 -4.25 22.20 -10.63
C MET A 122 -3.72 23.64 -10.57
N ASP A 123 -2.48 23.88 -11.01
CA ASP A 123 -1.90 25.21 -11.19
C ASP A 123 -1.85 25.56 -12.69
N PRO A 124 -2.90 26.19 -13.26
CA PRO A 124 -2.80 26.78 -14.58
C PRO A 124 -1.88 27.99 -14.45
N GLY A 125 -0.58 27.77 -14.71
CA GLY A 125 0.45 28.79 -14.62
C GLY A 125 0.04 30.09 -15.31
N ILE A 126 -0.24 31.11 -14.49
CA ILE A 126 0.02 32.49 -14.87
C ILE A 126 1.55 32.58 -14.96
N LYS A 127 2.08 32.65 -16.19
CA LYS A 127 3.51 32.83 -16.47
C LYS A 127 4.13 33.90 -15.58
N ALA A 128 5.07 33.52 -14.72
CA ALA A 128 6.15 34.38 -14.27
C ALA A 128 7.40 33.54 -13.93
N GLU A 129 8.50 33.81 -14.64
CA GLU A 129 9.85 33.30 -14.39
C GLU A 129 10.55 34.15 -13.28
N PRO A 130 11.74 33.77 -12.74
CA PRO A 130 11.96 33.46 -11.31
C PRO A 130 12.81 34.53 -10.56
N PRO A 131 13.20 34.28 -9.29
CA PRO A 131 14.63 34.01 -9.09
C PRO A 131 14.94 32.86 -8.13
N SER A 132 16.15 32.34 -8.33
CA SER A 132 16.88 31.26 -7.65
C SER A 132 16.77 31.22 -6.12
N GLY A 133 16.43 30.04 -5.58
CA GLY A 133 16.67 29.67 -4.20
C GLY A 133 16.37 28.18 -4.01
N GLU A 134 17.39 27.40 -3.67
CA GLU A 134 17.25 25.99 -3.29
C GLU A 134 16.32 25.86 -2.08
N TYR A 135 15.19 25.20 -2.25
CA TYR A 135 14.37 24.70 -1.15
C TYR A 135 14.23 23.19 -1.32
N HIS A 136 14.91 22.46 -0.45
CA HIS A 136 14.67 21.04 -0.26
C HIS A 136 13.49 20.92 0.71
N GLU A 137 12.27 20.76 0.20
CA GLU A 137 11.08 20.52 1.03
C GLU A 137 11.07 19.06 1.50
N ASP A 138 11.13 18.85 2.81
CA ASP A 138 11.04 17.53 3.42
C ASP A 138 9.60 17.00 3.32
N HIS A 139 9.34 16.26 2.23
CA HIS A 139 8.04 15.72 1.86
C HIS A 139 7.42 14.80 2.91
N THR A 140 8.21 14.30 3.86
CA THR A 140 7.72 13.45 4.95
C THR A 140 6.97 14.24 6.03
N ALA A 141 7.22 15.54 6.18
CA ALA A 141 6.56 16.38 7.19
C ALA A 141 5.13 16.79 6.76
N ALA A 142 4.93 17.09 5.48
CA ALA A 142 3.63 17.51 4.95
C ALA A 142 2.56 16.39 5.03
N LEU A 143 2.97 15.15 4.74
CA LEU A 143 2.11 13.97 4.88
C LEU A 143 1.76 13.68 6.35
N ARG A 144 2.70 13.89 7.28
CA ARG A 144 2.46 13.73 8.72
C ARG A 144 1.46 14.76 9.26
N SER A 145 1.60 16.04 8.89
CA SER A 145 0.68 17.10 9.31
C SER A 145 -0.77 16.82 8.91
N LEU A 146 -0.96 16.31 7.70
CA LEU A 146 -2.27 16.00 7.11
C LEU A 146 -2.92 14.71 7.67
N LEU A 147 -2.14 13.86 8.34
CA LEU A 147 -2.61 12.64 8.99
C LEU A 147 -2.97 12.84 10.46
N MET A 148 -2.56 13.96 11.08
CA MET A 148 -2.78 14.28 12.50
C MET A 148 -3.81 15.41 12.72
N SER A 149 -4.55 15.81 11.69
CA SER A 149 -5.67 16.77 11.76
C SER A 149 -7.00 16.11 11.43
#